data_AF-G3GT42-F1
#
_entry.id   AF-G3GT42-F1
#
_cell.length_a   1.000
_cell.length_b   1.000
_cell.length_c   1.000
_cell.angle_alpha   90.00
_cell.angle_beta   90.00
_cell.angle_gamma   90.00
#
_symmetry.space_group_name_H-M   'P 1'
#
loop_
_entity.id
_entity.type
_entity.pdbx_description
1 polymer ?
#
loop_
_entity_poly.entity_id
_entity_poly.type
_entity_poly.pdbx_seq_one_letter_code
_entity_poly.pdbx_strand_id
1 'polypeptide(L)'
;MRRTLDDDVFMPLYPKNVLENKNSGPYLFFQRQFWSSVKLLGNFLQWYGIFSNKTLQELSIDGLLNRYILMAFQNSEYGDDSIKKAQNVINCFPKQWFVNLKGERTISQLENFCRYLVHLADTIYRNSIGCSDVEKRNARENIKQIVKLLASVRALDHAVSVASDHNVKELKSLIEGK
;
A
#
# COMPACT_ATOMS: atom_id res chain seq x y z
N MET A 1 18.83 -12.97 4.32
CA MET A 1 17.54 -12.51 3.75
C MET A 1 16.49 -13.61 3.75
N ARG A 2 16.66 -14.73 3.01
CA ARG A 2 15.66 -15.82 3.01
C ARG A 2 15.37 -16.37 4.41
N ARG A 3 16.40 -16.78 5.16
CA ARG A 3 16.23 -17.21 6.56
C ARG A 3 15.45 -16.22 7.42
N THR A 4 15.71 -14.93 7.28
CA THR A 4 14.96 -13.88 8.00
C THR A 4 13.46 -13.91 7.69
N LEU A 5 13.06 -14.20 6.45
CA LEU A 5 11.64 -14.32 6.09
C LEU A 5 10.96 -15.55 6.69
N ASP A 6 11.73 -16.63 6.89
CA ASP A 6 11.22 -17.91 7.37
C ASP A 6 11.23 -17.98 8.90
N ASP A 7 12.26 -17.42 9.53
CA ASP A 7 12.55 -17.58 10.95
C ASP A 7 12.17 -16.35 11.79
N ASP A 8 12.27 -15.13 11.22
CA ASP A 8 12.20 -13.88 11.99
C ASP A 8 10.94 -13.02 11.72
N VAL A 9 10.22 -13.26 10.61
CA VAL A 9 9.04 -12.47 10.26
C VAL A 9 7.77 -13.11 10.79
N PHE A 10 7.08 -12.38 11.66
CA PHE A 10 5.78 -12.79 12.19
C PHE A 10 4.76 -11.66 12.08
N MET A 11 3.65 -11.90 11.37
CA MET A 11 2.52 -10.97 11.29
C MET A 11 1.29 -11.58 11.96
N PRO A 12 0.86 -11.08 13.14
CA PRO A 12 -0.28 -11.65 13.84
C PRO A 12 -1.58 -11.28 13.12
N LEU A 13 -2.51 -12.24 13.09
CA LEU A 13 -3.88 -12.02 12.64
C LEU A 13 -4.78 -11.93 13.86
N TYR A 14 -5.44 -10.78 14.02
CA TYR A 14 -6.39 -10.56 15.10
C TYR A 14 -7.78 -10.27 14.54
N PRO A 15 -8.86 -10.70 15.22
CA PRO A 15 -10.21 -10.26 14.90
C PRO A 15 -10.32 -8.74 14.91
N LYS A 16 -11.12 -8.16 14.01
CA LYS A 16 -11.25 -6.69 13.86
C LYS A 16 -11.67 -6.00 15.16
N ASN A 17 -12.61 -6.56 15.90
CA ASN A 17 -13.06 -6.05 17.20
C ASN A 17 -11.94 -6.00 18.26
N VAL A 18 -10.93 -6.86 18.17
CA VAL A 18 -9.76 -6.81 19.05
C VAL A 18 -8.85 -5.63 18.69
N LEU A 19 -8.79 -5.27 17.41
CA LEU A 19 -7.97 -4.16 16.90
C LEU A 19 -8.63 -2.78 17.08
N GLU A 20 -9.93 -2.71 17.32
CA GLU A 20 -10.66 -1.45 17.57
C GLU A 20 -10.14 -0.72 18.82
N ASN A 21 -9.74 -1.46 19.86
CA ASN A 21 -9.11 -0.87 21.02
C ASN A 21 -7.62 -0.58 20.75
N LYS A 22 -7.33 0.66 20.37
CA LYS A 22 -5.98 1.15 20.03
C LYS A 22 -4.99 1.14 21.20
N ASN A 23 -5.47 0.96 22.44
CA ASN A 23 -4.63 0.81 23.63
C ASN A 23 -4.42 -0.64 24.04
N SER A 24 -5.01 -1.60 23.33
CA SER A 24 -4.89 -3.02 23.65
C SER A 24 -3.51 -3.58 23.32
N GLY A 25 -3.05 -4.55 24.11
CA GLY A 25 -1.81 -5.29 23.84
C GLY A 25 -1.75 -5.89 22.43
N PRO A 26 -2.82 -6.57 21.94
CA PRO A 26 -2.89 -7.09 20.57
C PRO A 26 -2.70 -6.02 19.50
N TYR A 27 -3.41 -4.89 19.60
CA TYR A 27 -3.26 -3.79 18.64
C TYR A 27 -1.83 -3.24 18.62
N LEU A 28 -1.28 -2.95 19.80
CA LEU A 28 0.07 -2.38 19.89
C LEU A 28 1.14 -3.37 19.37
N PHE A 29 0.97 -4.66 19.62
CA PHE A 29 1.85 -5.70 19.09
C PHE A 29 1.73 -5.82 17.57
N PHE A 30 0.51 -5.83 17.03
CA PHE A 30 0.26 -5.82 15.58
C PHE A 30 0.94 -4.64 14.89
N GLN A 31 0.79 -3.42 15.43
CA GLN A 31 1.44 -2.22 14.88
C GLN A 31 2.97 -2.35 14.90
N ARG A 32 3.56 -2.88 15.98
CA ARG A 32 5.00 -3.13 16.05
C ARG A 32 5.46 -4.10 14.97
N GLN A 33 4.76 -5.22 14.79
CA GLN A 33 5.10 -6.20 13.75
C GLN A 33 4.95 -5.63 12.35
N PHE A 34 3.89 -4.86 12.09
CA PHE A 34 3.71 -4.14 10.83
C PHE A 34 4.91 -3.26 10.50
N TRP A 35 5.30 -2.37 11.44
CA TRP A 35 6.40 -1.45 11.20
C TRP A 35 7.78 -2.13 11.16
N SER A 36 7.98 -3.22 11.90
CA SER A 36 9.18 -4.06 11.77
C SER A 36 9.29 -4.66 10.36
N SER A 37 8.19 -5.18 9.81
CA SER A 37 8.16 -5.73 8.44
C SER A 37 8.39 -4.64 7.38
N VAL A 38 7.85 -3.43 7.55
CA VAL A 38 8.13 -2.31 6.63
C VAL A 38 9.59 -1.88 6.70
N LYS A 39 10.20 -1.83 7.90
CA LYS A 39 11.65 -1.55 8.03
C LYS A 39 12.49 -2.63 7.35
N LEU A 40 12.12 -3.91 7.53
CA LEU A 40 12.79 -5.02 6.86
C LEU A 40 12.69 -4.93 5.34
N LEU A 41 11.53 -4.53 4.81
CA LEU A 41 11.33 -4.27 3.39
C LEU A 41 12.31 -3.22 2.88
N GLY A 42 12.43 -2.09 3.60
CA GLY A 42 13.44 -1.07 3.30
C GLY A 42 14.86 -1.62 3.31
N ASN A 43 15.22 -2.43 4.31
CA ASN A 43 16.54 -3.06 4.42
C ASN A 43 16.85 -4.00 3.25
N PHE A 44 15.88 -4.80 2.81
CA PHE A 44 16.06 -5.66 1.64
C PHE A 44 16.31 -4.82 0.39
N LEU A 45 15.52 -3.76 0.21
CA LEU A 45 15.59 -2.91 -0.98
C LEU A 45 16.83 -2.01 -1.04
N GLN A 46 17.58 -1.83 0.05
CA GLN A 46 18.92 -1.22 0.01
C GLN A 46 19.93 -1.99 -0.86
N TRP A 47 19.66 -3.27 -1.17
CA TRP A 47 20.51 -4.09 -2.04
C TRP A 47 20.20 -3.94 -3.53
N TYR A 48 19.35 -2.96 -3.88
CA TYR A 48 19.11 -2.57 -5.25
C TYR A 48 20.42 -2.17 -5.95
N GLY A 49 20.60 -2.63 -7.19
CA GLY A 49 21.82 -2.42 -7.96
C GLY A 49 22.95 -3.41 -7.65
N ILE A 50 22.85 -4.17 -6.55
CA ILE A 50 23.75 -5.28 -6.23
C ILE A 50 23.12 -6.61 -6.67
N PHE A 51 21.87 -6.85 -6.25
CA PHE A 51 21.12 -8.02 -6.71
C PHE A 51 20.37 -7.74 -8.02
N SER A 52 20.09 -8.82 -8.76
CA SER A 52 19.17 -8.74 -9.89
C SER A 52 17.79 -8.27 -9.41
N ASN A 53 17.13 -7.41 -10.20
CA ASN A 53 15.79 -6.93 -9.88
C ASN A 53 14.82 -8.08 -9.63
N LYS A 54 14.90 -9.15 -10.44
CA LYS A 54 14.07 -10.34 -10.29
C LYS A 54 14.24 -10.96 -8.90
N THR A 55 15.48 -11.26 -8.49
CA THR A 55 15.77 -11.86 -7.18
C THR A 55 15.32 -10.95 -6.04
N LEU A 56 15.56 -9.64 -6.17
CA LEU A 56 15.19 -8.69 -5.14
C LEU A 56 13.67 -8.57 -5.00
N GLN A 57 12.93 -8.50 -6.11
CA GLN A 57 11.46 -8.50 -6.13
C GLN A 57 10.86 -9.79 -5.57
N GLU A 58 11.41 -10.96 -5.92
CA GLU A 58 10.98 -12.24 -5.34
C GLU A 58 11.15 -12.26 -3.81
N LEU A 59 12.26 -11.73 -3.29
CA LEU A 59 12.50 -11.68 -1.84
C LEU A 59 11.66 -10.63 -1.14
N SER A 60 11.59 -9.41 -1.69
CA SER A 60 10.99 -8.26 -1.01
C SER A 60 9.50 -8.14 -1.27
N ILE A 61 9.05 -8.35 -2.51
CA ILE A 61 7.63 -8.21 -2.85
C ILE A 61 6.92 -9.52 -2.56
N ASP A 62 7.33 -10.62 -3.20
CA ASP A 62 6.63 -11.90 -3.02
C ASP A 62 6.83 -12.46 -1.61
N GLY A 63 8.09 -12.50 -1.16
CA GLY A 63 8.47 -13.07 0.12
C GLY A 63 8.05 -12.27 1.36
N LEU A 64 7.90 -10.95 1.26
CA LEU A 64 7.60 -10.07 2.41
C LEU A 64 6.30 -9.29 2.25
N LEU A 65 6.17 -8.48 1.19
CA LEU A 65 4.98 -7.64 1.01
C LEU A 65 3.72 -8.48 0.83
N ASN A 66 3.70 -9.35 -0.18
CA ASN A 66 2.55 -10.18 -0.52
C ASN A 66 2.26 -11.22 0.56
N ARG A 67 3.31 -11.82 1.14
CA ARG A 67 3.15 -12.88 2.15
C ARG A 67 2.74 -12.38 3.53
N TYR A 68 3.21 -11.21 3.97
CA TYR A 68 3.02 -10.77 5.37
C TYR A 68 2.38 -9.39 5.49
N ILE A 69 2.92 -8.38 4.81
CA ILE A 69 2.47 -6.98 4.98
C ILE A 69 1.05 -6.79 4.41
N LEU A 70 0.73 -7.43 3.27
CA LEU A 70 -0.58 -7.30 2.63
C LEU A 70 -1.70 -7.90 3.48
N MET A 71 -1.43 -9.00 4.19
CA MET A 71 -2.39 -9.56 5.15
C MET A 71 -2.68 -8.59 6.29
N ALA A 72 -1.68 -7.84 6.75
CA ALA A 72 -1.88 -6.82 7.78
C ALA A 72 -2.77 -5.66 7.28
N PHE A 73 -2.60 -5.26 6.03
CA PHE A 73 -3.48 -4.25 5.41
C PHE A 73 -4.94 -4.69 5.37
N GLN A 74 -5.22 -5.95 5.09
CA GLN A 74 -6.59 -6.50 5.08
C GLN A 74 -7.27 -6.51 6.46
N ASN A 75 -6.48 -6.47 7.54
CA ASN A 75 -6.96 -6.44 8.93
C ASN A 75 -6.98 -5.03 9.54
N SER A 76 -6.51 -4.01 8.81
CA SER A 76 -6.44 -2.63 9.28
C SER A 76 -7.74 -1.85 8.99
N GLU A 77 -7.98 -0.78 9.75
CA GLU A 77 -9.07 0.16 9.48
C GLU A 77 -8.88 0.87 8.13
N TYR A 78 -9.98 1.14 7.43
CA TYR A 78 -9.96 1.87 6.16
C TYR A 78 -9.94 3.38 6.44
N GLY A 79 -8.92 4.09 5.96
CA GLY A 79 -8.78 5.54 6.17
C GLY A 79 -7.33 6.02 6.17
N ASP A 80 -7.08 7.16 6.79
CA ASP A 80 -5.79 7.87 6.78
C ASP A 80 -4.61 7.00 7.24
N ASP A 81 -4.80 6.17 8.26
CA ASP A 81 -3.74 5.28 8.76
C ASP A 81 -3.28 4.28 7.69
N SER A 82 -4.24 3.65 7.00
CA SER A 82 -3.96 2.71 5.90
C SER A 82 -3.28 3.39 4.72
N ILE A 83 -3.68 4.62 4.38
CA ILE A 83 -3.04 5.40 3.31
C ILE A 83 -1.60 5.76 3.69
N LYS A 84 -1.37 6.22 4.93
CA LYS A 84 -0.02 6.53 5.43
C LYS A 84 0.88 5.29 5.44
N LYS A 85 0.35 4.14 5.86
CA LYS A 85 1.06 2.85 5.82
C LYS A 85 1.42 2.46 4.39
N ALA A 86 0.47 2.55 3.46
CA ALA A 86 0.71 2.27 2.05
C ALA A 86 1.77 3.20 1.44
N GLN A 87 1.72 4.50 1.76
CA GLN A 87 2.76 5.45 1.36
C GLN A 87 4.14 5.06 1.86
N ASN A 88 4.27 4.61 3.12
CA ASN A 88 5.54 4.17 3.67
C ASN A 88 6.09 2.93 2.98
N VAL A 89 5.23 1.97 2.65
CA VAL A 89 5.61 0.79 1.84
C VAL A 89 6.12 1.21 0.47
N ILE A 90 5.39 2.11 -0.21
CA ILE A 90 5.78 2.62 -1.53
C ILE A 90 7.12 3.35 -1.48
N ASN A 91 7.36 4.14 -0.42
CA ASN A 91 8.59 4.89 -0.24
C ASN A 91 9.83 3.99 -0.09
N CYS A 92 9.67 2.70 0.22
CA CYS A 92 10.78 1.76 0.26
C CYS A 92 11.27 1.36 -1.14
N PHE A 93 10.44 1.46 -2.18
CA PHE A 93 10.79 0.93 -3.50
C PHE A 93 11.83 1.78 -4.24
N PRO A 94 12.79 1.16 -4.93
CA PRO A 94 13.68 1.86 -5.85
C PRO A 94 12.86 2.54 -6.95
N LYS A 95 12.88 3.87 -7.03
CA LYS A 95 12.13 4.64 -8.04
C LYS A 95 12.47 4.19 -9.47
N GLN A 96 13.71 3.76 -9.68
CA GLN A 96 14.24 3.27 -10.96
C GLN A 96 13.49 2.05 -11.49
N TRP A 97 12.85 1.24 -10.64
CA TRP A 97 12.01 0.13 -11.09
C TRP A 97 10.82 0.58 -11.93
N PHE A 98 10.39 1.84 -11.78
CA PHE A 98 9.19 2.37 -12.40
C PHE A 98 9.45 3.35 -13.55
N VAL A 99 10.65 3.95 -13.62
CA VAL A 99 10.96 4.98 -14.63
C VAL A 99 10.81 4.45 -16.05
N ASN A 100 11.33 3.25 -16.31
CA ASN A 100 11.44 2.67 -17.65
C ASN A 100 10.33 1.66 -18.00
N LEU A 101 9.28 1.57 -17.17
CA LEU A 101 8.13 0.72 -17.49
C LEU A 101 7.41 1.26 -18.73
N LYS A 102 7.16 0.37 -19.68
CA LYS A 102 6.37 0.67 -20.89
C LYS A 102 4.91 0.26 -20.64
N GLY A 103 4.00 1.10 -21.12
CA GLY A 103 2.56 0.89 -20.96
C GLY A 103 2.03 1.40 -19.62
N GLU A 104 0.82 0.97 -19.28
CA GLU A 104 0.05 1.50 -18.14
C GLU A 104 0.12 0.62 -16.89
N ARG A 105 0.74 -0.56 -17.00
CA ARG A 105 0.83 -1.53 -15.91
C ARG A 105 2.13 -1.42 -15.15
N THR A 106 2.03 -1.62 -13.84
CA THR A 106 3.18 -1.74 -12.94
C THR A 106 3.87 -3.10 -13.08
N ILE A 107 4.88 -3.33 -12.24
CA ILE A 107 5.56 -4.61 -12.07
C ILE A 107 4.55 -5.65 -11.56
N SER A 108 4.50 -6.84 -12.18
CA SER A 108 3.45 -7.84 -11.93
C SER A 108 3.33 -8.28 -10.47
N GLN A 109 4.44 -8.35 -9.73
CA GLN A 109 4.43 -8.75 -8.31
C GLN A 109 3.68 -7.76 -7.41
N LEU A 110 3.52 -6.50 -7.83
CA LEU A 110 2.80 -5.46 -7.07
C LEU A 110 1.28 -5.49 -7.29
N GLU A 111 0.78 -6.31 -8.20
CA GLU A 111 -0.64 -6.32 -8.59
C GLU A 111 -1.59 -6.50 -7.39
N ASN A 112 -1.24 -7.39 -6.45
CA ASN A 112 -2.06 -7.61 -5.25
C ASN A 112 -2.12 -6.36 -4.34
N PHE A 113 -1.01 -5.62 -4.26
CA PHE A 113 -0.96 -4.37 -3.50
C PHE A 113 -1.74 -3.26 -4.21
N CYS A 114 -1.67 -3.17 -5.55
CA CYS A 114 -2.47 -2.24 -6.33
C CYS A 114 -3.98 -2.52 -6.17
N ARG A 115 -4.40 -3.79 -6.23
CA ARG A 115 -5.79 -4.18 -5.97
C ARG A 115 -6.26 -3.81 -4.56
N TYR A 116 -5.39 -3.95 -3.57
CA TYR A 116 -5.70 -3.47 -2.21
C TYR A 116 -5.94 -1.95 -2.19
N LEU A 117 -5.12 -1.16 -2.87
CA LEU A 117 -5.31 0.29 -2.96
C LEU A 117 -6.63 0.67 -3.63
N VAL A 118 -6.99 0.00 -4.73
CA VAL A 118 -8.31 0.17 -5.38
C VAL A 118 -9.44 -0.14 -4.40
N HIS A 119 -9.36 -1.29 -3.72
CA HIS A 119 -10.35 -1.69 -2.72
C HIS A 119 -10.45 -0.71 -1.54
N LEU A 120 -9.33 -0.13 -1.12
CA LEU A 120 -9.28 0.89 -0.07
C LEU A 120 -10.04 2.16 -0.53
N ALA A 121 -9.83 2.62 -1.76
CA ALA A 121 -10.55 3.76 -2.33
C ALA A 121 -12.07 3.49 -2.38
N ASP A 122 -12.48 2.33 -2.90
CA ASP A 122 -13.89 1.95 -2.98
C ASP A 122 -14.56 1.86 -1.61
N THR A 123 -13.83 1.38 -0.61
CA THR A 123 -14.33 1.26 0.76
C THR A 123 -14.47 2.62 1.43
N ILE A 124 -13.48 3.52 1.25
CA ILE A 124 -13.57 4.90 1.74
C ILE A 124 -14.74 5.64 1.09
N TYR A 125 -14.93 5.48 -0.23
CA TYR A 125 -16.05 6.08 -0.93
C TYR A 125 -17.39 5.59 -0.38
N ARG A 126 -17.58 4.27 -0.31
CA ARG A 126 -18.82 3.65 0.22
C ARG A 126 -19.13 4.11 1.64
N ASN A 127 -18.12 4.17 2.50
CA ASN A 127 -18.28 4.61 3.89
C ASN A 127 -18.62 6.10 4.02
N SER A 128 -18.40 6.91 2.97
CA SER A 128 -18.73 8.34 2.98
C SER A 128 -20.16 8.65 2.49
N ILE A 129 -20.87 7.66 1.94
CA ILE A 129 -22.23 7.83 1.45
C ILE A 129 -23.16 8.10 2.65
N GLY A 130 -23.95 9.18 2.57
CA GLY A 130 -24.86 9.57 3.66
C GLY A 130 -24.19 10.31 4.83
N CYS A 131 -22.85 10.41 4.85
CA CYS A 131 -22.10 11.18 5.83
C CYS A 131 -22.22 12.71 5.62
N SER A 132 -21.68 13.47 6.58
CA SER A 132 -21.61 14.94 6.50
C SER A 132 -20.78 15.42 5.31
N ASP A 133 -20.97 16.67 4.90
CA ASP A 133 -20.20 17.26 3.79
C ASP A 133 -18.70 17.32 4.08
N VAL A 134 -18.32 17.45 5.37
CA VAL A 134 -16.92 17.41 5.81
C VAL A 134 -16.32 16.02 5.59
N GLU A 135 -17.02 14.97 6.00
CA GLU A 135 -16.57 13.58 5.82
C GLU A 135 -16.48 13.20 4.34
N LYS A 136 -17.45 13.62 3.51
CA LYS A 136 -17.41 13.43 2.06
C LYS A 136 -16.21 14.13 1.42
N ARG A 137 -15.88 15.34 1.89
CA ARG A 137 -14.69 16.07 1.41
C ARG A 137 -13.40 15.34 1.80
N ASN A 138 -13.30 14.84 3.03
CA ASN A 138 -12.14 14.08 3.49
C ASN A 138 -11.98 12.77 2.70
N ALA A 139 -13.07 12.05 2.47
CA ALA A 139 -13.07 10.83 1.65
C ALA A 139 -12.55 11.10 0.23
N ARG A 140 -12.98 12.21 -0.41
CA ARG A 140 -12.45 12.61 -1.72
C ARG A 140 -10.96 12.91 -1.71
N GLU A 141 -10.44 13.58 -0.68
CA GLU A 141 -9.01 13.85 -0.56
C GLU A 141 -8.21 12.55 -0.35
N ASN A 142 -8.72 11.63 0.45
CA ASN A 142 -8.13 10.31 0.64
C ASN A 142 -8.09 9.50 -0.66
N ILE A 143 -9.15 9.52 -1.46
CA ILE A 143 -9.19 8.86 -2.76
C ILE A 143 -8.17 9.51 -3.71
N LYS A 144 -8.04 10.85 -3.71
CA LYS A 144 -6.98 11.55 -4.47
C LYS A 144 -5.57 11.08 -4.06
N GLN A 145 -5.32 10.89 -2.77
CA GLN A 145 -4.04 10.36 -2.30
C GLN A 145 -3.80 8.93 -2.79
N ILE A 146 -4.81 8.06 -2.76
CA ILE A 146 -4.70 6.69 -3.28
C ILE A 146 -4.39 6.69 -4.78
N VAL A 147 -5.02 7.56 -5.57
CA VAL A 147 -4.69 7.73 -6.99
C VAL A 147 -3.22 8.13 -7.18
N LYS A 148 -2.69 9.06 -6.37
CA LYS A 148 -1.26 9.43 -6.38
C LYS A 148 -0.36 8.23 -6.03
N LEU A 149 -0.75 7.43 -5.05
CA LEU A 149 -0.01 6.21 -4.66
C LEU A 149 0.08 5.22 -5.82
N LEU A 150 -1.05 4.91 -6.47
CA LEU A 150 -1.08 4.04 -7.65
C LEU A 150 -0.21 4.58 -8.80
N ALA A 151 -0.29 5.88 -9.07
CA ALA A 151 0.54 6.54 -10.09
C ALA A 151 2.04 6.47 -9.77
N SER A 152 2.42 6.62 -8.50
CA SER A 152 3.83 6.61 -8.06
C SER A 152 4.54 5.28 -8.30
N VAL A 153 3.79 4.18 -8.34
CA VAL A 153 4.28 2.84 -8.70
C VAL A 153 3.94 2.46 -10.14
N ARG A 154 3.53 3.43 -10.99
CA ARG A 154 3.15 3.23 -12.39
C ARG A 154 2.01 2.22 -12.62
N ALA A 155 1.12 2.06 -11.65
CA ALA A 155 -0.15 1.36 -11.85
C ALA A 155 -1.18 2.33 -12.45
N LEU A 156 -0.93 2.79 -13.67
CA LEU A 156 -1.70 3.87 -14.30
C LEU A 156 -3.11 3.41 -14.69
N ASP A 157 -3.27 2.16 -15.11
CA ASP A 157 -4.58 1.56 -15.39
C ASP A 157 -5.49 1.59 -14.16
N HIS A 158 -4.98 1.14 -13.01
CA HIS A 158 -5.67 1.21 -11.72
C HIS A 158 -5.94 2.66 -11.30
N ALA A 159 -4.94 3.56 -11.45
CA ALA A 159 -5.09 4.97 -11.09
C ALA A 159 -6.19 5.67 -11.92
N VAL A 160 -6.25 5.40 -13.22
CA VAL A 160 -7.28 5.91 -14.14
C VAL A 160 -8.65 5.37 -13.76
N SER A 161 -8.78 4.06 -13.49
CA SER A 161 -10.04 3.44 -13.08
C SER A 161 -10.59 4.12 -11.82
N VAL A 162 -9.79 4.17 -10.74
CA VAL A 162 -10.21 4.78 -9.47
C VAL A 162 -10.58 6.25 -9.64
N ALA A 163 -9.82 6.99 -10.46
CA ALA A 163 -10.13 8.40 -10.69
C ALA A 163 -11.44 8.60 -11.45
N SER A 164 -11.72 7.74 -12.43
CA SER A 164 -12.98 7.76 -13.19
C SER A 164 -14.17 7.39 -12.29
N ASP A 165 -14.06 6.25 -11.59
CA ASP A 165 -15.14 5.69 -10.76
C ASP A 165 -15.56 6.65 -9.63
N HIS A 166 -14.61 7.42 -9.10
CA HIS A 166 -14.82 8.33 -7.97
C HIS A 166 -14.83 9.82 -8.36
N ASN A 167 -14.94 10.14 -9.67
CA ASN A 167 -15.01 11.50 -10.22
C ASN A 167 -13.84 12.43 -9.81
N VAL A 168 -12.63 11.90 -9.75
CA VAL A 168 -11.40 12.67 -9.49
C VAL A 168 -10.92 13.33 -10.78
N LYS A 169 -11.29 14.60 -10.97
CA LYS A 169 -11.06 15.37 -12.23
C LYS A 169 -9.60 15.71 -12.56
N GLU A 170 -8.67 15.53 -11.62
CA GLU A 170 -7.30 16.07 -11.69
C GLU A 170 -6.23 15.01 -12.03
N LEU A 171 -6.58 13.92 -12.71
CA LEU A 171 -5.64 12.80 -12.91
C LEU A 171 -4.32 13.20 -13.61
N LYS A 172 -4.36 14.06 -14.64
CA LYS A 172 -3.15 14.49 -15.36
C LYS A 172 -2.20 15.31 -14.47
N SER A 173 -2.71 16.25 -13.69
CA SER A 173 -1.88 17.04 -12.76
C SER A 173 -1.37 16.22 -11.57
N LEU A 174 -2.05 15.12 -11.23
CA LEU A 174 -1.65 14.19 -10.17
C LEU A 174 -0.56 13.20 -10.63
N ILE A 175 -0.56 12.80 -11.91
CA ILE A 175 0.44 11.91 -12.51
C ILE A 175 1.72 12.69 -12.91
N GLU A 176 1.59 13.94 -13.34
CA GLU A 176 2.69 14.81 -13.79
C GLU A 176 3.33 15.64 -12.66
N GLY A 177 3.09 15.29 -11.39
CA GLY A 177 3.64 16.01 -10.24
C GLY A 177 5.18 16.05 -10.24
N LYS A 178 5.71 17.23 -10.60
CA LYS A 178 7.10 17.74 -10.55
C LYS A 178 8.14 16.91 -9.79
#